data_AF-A0A174M075-F1
#
_entry.id   AF-A0A174M075-F1
#
_cell.length_a   1.000
_cell.length_b   1.000
_cell.length_c   1.000
_cell.angle_alpha   90.00
_cell.angle_beta   90.00
_cell.angle_gamma   90.00
#
_symmetry.space_group_name_H-M   'P 1'
#
loop_
_entity.id
_entity.type
_entity.pdbx_description
1 polymer ?
#
loop_
_entity_poly.entity_id
_entity_poly.type
_entity_poly.pdbx_seq_one_letter_code
_entity_poly.pdbx_strand_id
1 'polypeptide(L)' 'MAVCCIITGGLFLAFGIYLWFWLDKRHFYRRNVAGLEEFDSYFDMWKKRIKEYFVKTISGFLLFFGTWLIIMGIAGAIFI' A
#
# COMPACT_ATOMS: atom_id res chain seq x y z
N MET A 1 -5.42 -25.55 -5.47
CA MET A 1 -6.20 -24.37 -5.03
C MET A 1 -5.49 -23.61 -3.91
N ALA A 2 -5.21 -24.22 -2.75
CA ALA A 2 -4.56 -23.55 -1.61
C ALA A 2 -3.21 -22.86 -1.96
N VAL A 3 -2.32 -23.55 -2.67
CA VAL A 3 -1.00 -23.01 -3.08
C VAL A 3 -1.15 -21.75 -3.95
N CYS A 4 -2.11 -21.73 -4.88
CA CYS A 4 -2.36 -20.58 -5.74
C CYS A 4 -2.80 -19.35 -4.93
N CYS A 5 -3.65 -19.53 -3.91
CA CYS A 5 -4.11 -18.44 -3.04
C CYS A 5 -2.98 -17.83 -2.19
N ILE A 6 -2.04 -18.66 -1.74
CA ILE A 6 -0.89 -18.20 -0.96
C ILE A 6 0.07 -17.39 -1.85
N ILE A 7 0.35 -17.87 -3.06
CA ILE A 7 1.22 -17.17 -4.01
C ILE A 7 0.62 -15.82 -4.43
N THR A 8 -0.67 -15.81 -4.82
CA THR A 8 -1.34 -14.56 -5.21
C THR A 8 -1.44 -13.59 -4.03
N GLY A 9 -1.82 -14.06 -2.84
CA GLY A 9 -1.86 -13.23 -1.63
C GLY A 9 -0.50 -12.64 -1.27
N GLY A 10 0.58 -13.41 -1.42
CA GLY A 10 1.95 -12.92 -1.24
C GLY A 10 2.34 -11.81 -2.21
N LEU A 11 1.97 -11.94 -3.50
CA LEU A 11 2.21 -10.88 -4.50
C LEU A 11 1.42 -9.61 -4.19
N PHE A 12 0.16 -9.74 -3.76
CA PHE A 12 -0.68 -8.60 -3.35
C PHE A 12 -0.10 -7.88 -2.13
N LEU A 13 0.41 -8.62 -1.13
CA LEU A 13 1.11 -8.04 0.01
C LEU A 13 2.39 -7.33 -0.41
N ALA A 14 3.26 -7.98 -1.19
CA ALA A 14 4.53 -7.39 -1.62
C ALA A 14 4.30 -6.08 -2.39
N PHE A 15 3.32 -6.07 -3.30
CA PHE A 15 2.98 -4.88 -4.08
C PHE A 15 2.31 -3.79 -3.22
N GLY A 16 1.43 -4.17 -2.29
CA GLY A 16 0.82 -3.22 -1.33
C GLY A 16 1.84 -2.55 -0.42
N ILE A 17 2.80 -3.33 0.11
CA ILE A 17 3.93 -2.82 0.91
C ILE A 17 4.81 -1.89 0.07
N TYR A 18 5.13 -2.30 -1.16
CA TYR A 18 5.93 -1.48 -2.07
C TYR A 18 5.29 -0.09 -2.31
N LEU A 19 3.99 -0.05 -2.60
CA LEU A 19 3.26 1.21 -2.80
C LEU A 19 3.25 2.07 -1.54
N TRP A 20 3.11 1.45 -0.35
CA TRP A 20 3.19 2.16 0.92
C TRP A 20 4.56 2.82 1.11
N PHE A 21 5.66 2.07 0.95
CA PHE A 21 7.02 2.62 1.08
C PHE A 21 7.32 3.67 0.02
N TRP A 22 6.81 3.48 -1.20
CA TRP A 22 6.98 4.46 -2.26
C TRP A 22 6.27 5.79 -1.94
N LEU A 23 5.10 5.73 -1.30
CA LEU A 23 4.40 6.91 -0.80
C LEU A 23 5.18 7.59 0.32
N ASP A 24 5.64 6.83 1.31
CA ASP A 24 6.38 7.34 2.46
C ASP A 24 7.69 8.01 2.04
N LYS A 25 8.40 7.41 1.08
CA LYS A 25 9.59 7.99 0.46
C LYS A 25 9.32 9.37 -0.16
N ARG A 26 8.15 9.59 -0.78
CA ARG A 26 7.77 10.90 -1.32
C ARG A 26 7.45 11.93 -0.25
N HIS A 27 6.84 11.51 0.86
CA HIS A 27 6.64 12.39 2.01
C HIS A 27 7.99 12.81 2.61
N PHE A 28 8.93 11.88 2.73
CA PHE A 28 10.27 12.17 3.23
C PHE A 28 11.00 13.22 2.38
N TYR A 29 11.02 13.07 1.05
CA TYR A 29 11.73 14.02 0.17
C TYR A 29 11.11 15.42 0.08
N ARG A 30 9.87 15.62 0.54
CA ARG A 30 9.23 16.95 0.56
C ARG A 30 9.39 17.68 1.88
N ARG A 31 9.92 17.02 2.90
CA ARG A 31 10.12 17.64 4.21
C ARG A 31 11.42 18.44 4.21
N ASN A 32 11.37 19.68 4.68
CA ASN A 32 12.55 20.48 4.97
C ASN A 32 13.23 19.98 6.26
N VAL A 33 14.38 20.54 6.63
CA VAL A 33 15.16 20.30 7.86
C VAL A 33 14.30 20.42 9.12
N ALA A 34 13.25 21.24 9.10
CA ALA A 34 12.27 21.38 10.19
C ALA A 34 11.15 20.31 10.18
N GLY A 35 11.15 19.37 9.24
CA GLY A 35 10.13 18.32 9.10
C GLY A 35 8.82 18.76 8.45
N LEU A 36 8.71 20.02 8.01
CA LEU A 36 7.53 20.57 7.36
C LEU A 36 7.54 20.26 5.87
N GLU A 37 6.38 19.85 5.33
CA GLU A 37 6.22 19.62 3.89
C GLU A 37 6.12 20.95 3.14
N GLU A 38 7.04 21.19 2.19
CA GLU A 38 7.05 22.40 1.38
C GLU A 38 6.25 22.20 0.09
N PHE A 39 5.37 23.17 -0.19
CA PHE A 39 4.55 23.21 -1.41
C PHE A 39 4.58 24.63 -2.00
N ASP A 40 4.87 24.75 -3.30
CA ASP A 40 4.91 26.04 -4.00
C ASP A 40 3.55 26.74 -4.09
N SER A 41 2.46 25.97 -4.15
CA SER A 41 1.10 26.50 -4.33
C SER A 41 0.05 25.60 -3.69
N TYR A 42 -1.02 26.22 -3.20
CA TYR A 42 -2.17 25.51 -2.63
C TYR A 42 -2.79 24.50 -3.61
N PHE A 43 -2.87 24.86 -4.89
CA PHE A 43 -3.48 24.00 -5.92
C PHE A 43 -2.61 22.75 -6.19
N ASP A 44 -1.29 22.89 -6.14
CA ASP A 44 -0.36 21.77 -6.29
C ASP A 44 -0.34 20.87 -5.06
N MET A 45 -0.47 21.44 -3.86
CA MET A 45 -0.68 20.68 -2.64
C MET A 45 -1.93 19.80 -2.76
N TRP A 46 -3.05 20.39 -3.18
CA TRP A 46 -4.33 19.68 -3.30
C TRP A 46 -4.25 18.52 -4.30
N LYS A 47 -3.70 18.76 -5.50
CA LYS A 47 -3.51 17.70 -6.52
C LYS A 47 -2.61 16.56 -6.03
N LYS A 48 -1.50 16.88 -5.36
CA LYS A 48 -0.57 15.88 -4.82
C LYS A 48 -1.24 15.06 -3.71
N ARG A 49 -1.93 15.72 -2.78
CA ARG A 49 -2.62 15.07 -1.66
C ARG A 49 -3.74 14.12 -2.11
N ILE A 50 -4.49 14.46 -3.15
CA ILE A 50 -5.51 13.57 -3.72
C ILE A 50 -4.88 12.28 -4.27
N LYS A 51 -3.81 12.41 -5.06
CA LYS A 51 -3.09 11.24 -5.59
C LYS A 51 -2.55 10.37 -4.47
N GLU A 52 -2.01 10.97 -3.43
CA GLU A 52 -1.49 10.23 -2.28
C GLU A 52 -2.57 9.51 -1.49
N TYR A 53 -3.71 10.17 -1.27
CA TYR A 53 -4.85 9.54 -0.62
C TYR A 53 -5.34 8.32 -1.43
N PHE A 54 -5.42 8.46 -2.75
CA PHE A 54 -5.80 7.36 -3.63
C PHE A 54 -4.81 6.19 -3.58
N VAL A 55 -3.50 6.47 -3.69
CA VAL A 55 -2.46 5.43 -3.60
C VAL A 55 -2.43 4.78 -2.22
N LYS A 56 -2.61 5.55 -1.13
CA LYS A 56 -2.70 5.01 0.24
C LYS A 56 -3.92 4.11 0.41
N THR A 57 -5.06 4.52 -0.15
CA THR A 57 -6.30 3.74 -0.13
C THR A 57 -6.12 2.42 -0.88
N ILE A 58 -5.56 2.47 -2.09
CA ILE A 58 -5.22 1.29 -2.88
C ILE A 58 -4.26 0.38 -2.10
N SER A 59 -3.18 0.93 -1.54
CA SER A 59 -2.21 0.16 -0.74
C SER A 59 -2.90 -0.56 0.42
N GLY A 60 -3.77 0.13 1.15
CA GLY A 60 -4.56 -0.46 2.24
C GLY A 60 -5.45 -1.62 1.77
N PHE A 61 -6.16 -1.44 0.66
CA PHE A 61 -6.97 -2.52 0.06
C PHE A 61 -6.11 -3.72 -0.34
N LEU A 62 -4.96 -3.49 -0.98
CA LEU A 62 -4.07 -4.59 -1.40
C LEU A 62 -3.52 -5.37 -0.21
N LEU A 63 -3.15 -4.68 0.87
CA LEU A 63 -2.71 -5.33 2.11
C LEU A 63 -3.83 -6.17 2.74
N PHE A 64 -5.04 -5.62 2.78
CA PHE A 64 -6.22 -6.31 3.31
C PHE A 64 -6.55 -7.57 2.49
N PHE A 65 -6.68 -7.43 1.16
CA PHE A 65 -6.98 -8.55 0.27
C PHE A 65 -5.87 -9.61 0.27
N GLY A 66 -4.60 -9.19 0.26
CA GLY A 66 -3.46 -10.11 0.32
C GLY A 66 -3.46 -10.95 1.60
N THR A 67 -3.69 -10.31 2.75
CA THR A 67 -3.79 -11.00 4.05
C THR A 67 -4.97 -11.98 4.06
N TRP A 68 -6.14 -11.55 3.59
CA TRP A 68 -7.34 -12.38 3.52
C TRP A 68 -7.15 -13.62 2.65
N LEU A 69 -6.53 -13.46 1.47
CA LEU A 69 -6.22 -14.56 0.55
C LEU A 69 -5.28 -15.60 1.16
N ILE A 70 -4.27 -15.16 1.92
CA ILE A 70 -3.34 -16.06 2.61
C ILE A 70 -4.06 -16.84 3.71
N ILE A 71 -4.89 -16.18 4.52
CA ILE A 71 -5.67 -16.84 5.59
C ILE A 71 -6.59 -17.92 4.98
N MET A 72 -7.32 -17.58 3.91
CA MET A 72 -8.17 -18.53 3.19
C MET A 72 -7.37 -19.70 2.59
N GLY A 73 -6.19 -19.41 2.02
CA GLY A 73 -5.30 -20.44 1.48
C GLY A 73 -4.80 -21.41 2.55
N ILE A 74 -4.42 -20.90 3.72
CA ILE A 74 -3.97 -21.72 4.86
C ILE A 74 -5.14 -22.55 5.42
N ALA A 75 -6.30 -21.94 5.65
CA ALA A 75 -7.49 -22.66 6.11
C ALA A 75 -7.84 -23.80 5.15
N GLY A 76 -7.89 -23.52 3.84
CA GLY A 76 -8.15 -24.54 2.82
C GLY A 76 -7.10 -25.66 2.77
N ALA A 77 -5.86 -25.42 3.21
CA ALA A 77 -4.83 -26.46 3.31
C ALA A 77 -4.94 -27.32 4.57
N ILE A 78 -5.51 -26.78 5.66
CA ILE A 78 -5.68 -27.48 6.95
C ILE A 78 -6.93 -28.37 6.94
N PHE A 79 -8.00 -27.95 6.26
CA PHE A 79 -9.28 -28.66 6.21
C PHE A 79 -9.40 -29.66 5.03
N ILE A 80 -8.31 -29.90 4.29
CA ILE A 80 -8.18 -30.90 3.23
C ILE A 80 -7.48 -32.14 3.79
#